data_AF-A0A2T0TVR8-F1
#
_entry.id   AF-A0A2T0TVR8-F1
#
_cell.length_a   1.000
_cell.length_b   1.000
_cell.length_c   1.000
_cell.angle_alpha   90.00
_cell.angle_beta   90.00
_cell.angle_gamma   90.00
#
_symmetry.space_group_name_H-M   'P 1'
#
loop_
_entity.id
_entity.type
_entity.pdbx_description
1 polymer ?
#
loop_
_entity_poly.entity_id
_entity_poly.type
_entity_poly.pdbx_seq_one_letter_code
_entity_poly.pdbx_strand_id
1 'polypeptide(L)' 'MNNLSIIVSSTRPSRIGHHVTRWVQEQADPEQWQVKVLDLAEIGLPFLDEPDMPANGNYALPHTQAWASEIFGSDA' A
#
# COMPACT_ATOMS: atom_id res chain seq x y z
N MET A 1 16.06 1.46 11.36
CA MET A 1 15.53 1.43 9.99
C MET A 1 14.07 1.81 10.07
N ASN A 2 13.65 2.72 9.22
CA ASN A 2 12.28 3.20 9.11
C ASN A 2 11.56 2.41 7.99
N ASN A 3 10.25 2.27 8.08
CA ASN A 3 9.44 1.55 7.11
C ASN A 3 9.02 2.48 5.97
N LEU A 4 9.46 2.18 4.74
CA LEU A 4 9.05 2.90 3.53
C LEU A 4 8.08 2.02 2.72
N SER A 5 6.85 2.48 2.53
CA SER A 5 5.84 1.76 1.76
C SER A 5 5.58 2.45 0.42
N ILE A 6 5.87 1.75 -0.68
CA ILE A 6 5.67 2.24 -2.04
C ILE A 6 4.39 1.63 -2.62
N ILE A 7 3.38 2.46 -2.87
CA ILE A 7 2.06 1.99 -3.34
C ILE A 7 1.98 2.00 -4.88
N VAL A 8 1.63 0.87 -5.49
CA VAL A 8 1.18 0.82 -6.89
C VAL A 8 -0.33 1.01 -6.92
N SER A 9 -0.77 2.21 -7.32
CA SER A 9 -2.20 2.57 -7.26
C SER A 9 -3.04 2.08 -8.44
N SER A 10 -2.44 1.79 -9.58
CA SER A 10 -3.17 1.33 -10.77
C SER A 10 -3.53 -0.14 -10.66
N THR A 11 -4.81 -0.49 -10.81
CA THR A 11 -5.29 -1.89 -10.81
C THR A 11 -5.63 -2.44 -12.19
N ARG A 12 -5.38 -1.67 -13.26
CA ARG A 12 -5.66 -2.09 -14.64
C ARG A 12 -4.82 -3.31 -15.06
N PRO A 13 -5.33 -4.21 -15.91
CA PRO A 13 -4.56 -5.36 -16.39
C PRO A 13 -3.26 -4.99 -17.11
N SER A 14 -3.26 -3.94 -17.93
CA SER A 14 -2.08 -3.47 -18.68
C SER A 14 -1.24 -2.42 -17.94
N ARG A 15 -1.23 -2.46 -16.60
CA ARG A 15 -0.49 -1.49 -15.77
C ARG A 15 1.03 -1.65 -15.88
N ILE A 16 1.75 -0.54 -15.83
CA ILE A 16 3.22 -0.51 -15.77
C ILE A 16 3.78 -0.08 -14.40
N GLY A 17 2.91 0.26 -13.45
CA GLY A 17 3.30 0.90 -12.19
C GLY A 17 4.30 0.07 -11.37
N HIS A 18 4.19 -1.26 -11.41
CA HIS A 18 5.10 -2.18 -10.73
C HIS A 18 6.56 -2.07 -11.22
N HIS A 19 6.79 -1.70 -12.48
CA HIS A 19 8.16 -1.48 -12.98
C HIS A 19 8.76 -0.21 -12.36
N VAL A 20 7.97 0.86 -12.27
CA VAL A 20 8.41 2.13 -11.69
C VAL A 20 8.66 1.98 -10.19
N THR A 21 7.75 1.32 -9.46
CA THR A 21 7.92 1.14 -8.00
C THR A 21 9.10 0.23 -7.65
N ARG A 22 9.38 -0.79 -8.47
CA ARG A 22 10.60 -1.59 -8.31
C ARG A 22 11.87 -0.74 -8.51
N TRP A 23 11.90 0.10 -9.55
CA TRP A 23 13.01 1.01 -9.75
C TRP A 23 13.20 1.99 -8.57
N VAL A 24 12.11 2.53 -8.02
CA VAL A 24 12.17 3.40 -6.82
C VAL A 24 12.70 2.63 -5.61
N GLN A 25 12.25 1.39 -5.39
CA GLN A 25 12.74 0.53 -4.31
C GLN A 25 14.26 0.35 -4.38
N GLU A 26 14.83 0.21 -5.59
CA GLU A 26 16.28 0.08 -5.80
C GLU A 26 17.06 1.36 -5.47
N GLN A 27 16.40 2.53 -5.42
CA GLN A 27 17.06 3.80 -5.06
C GLN A 27 17.08 4.05 -3.55
N ALA A 28 16.33 3.28 -2.76
CA ALA A 28 16.25 3.50 -1.32
C ALA A 28 17.53 3.04 -0.61
N ASP A 29 18.03 3.86 0.31
CA ASP A 29 19.17 3.52 1.15
C ASP A 29 18.81 2.32 2.07
N PRO A 30 19.48 1.16 1.92
CA PRO A 30 19.17 -0.04 2.70
C PRO A 30 19.58 0.07 4.18
N GLU A 31 20.44 1.02 4.56
CA GLU A 31 20.80 1.25 5.97
C GLU A 31 19.73 2.07 6.69
N GLN A 32 19.01 2.92 5.95
CA GLN A 32 17.97 3.78 6.49
C GLN A 32 16.58 3.13 6.41
N TRP A 33 16.26 2.46 5.30
CA TRP A 33 14.88 2.07 4.95
C TRP A 33 14.69 0.56 4.86
N GLN A 34 13.63 0.06 5.50
CA GLN A 34 13.02 -1.20 5.19
C GLN A 34 11.88 -0.95 4.19
N VAL A 35 12.11 -1.30 2.93
CA VAL A 35 11.18 -0.98 1.84
C VAL A 35 10.19 -2.12 1.60
N LYS A 36 8.91 -1.78 1.49
CA LYS A 36 7.83 -2.68 1.07
C LYS A 36 7.08 -2.09 -0.13
N VAL A 37 6.76 -2.91 -1.11
CA VAL A 37 5.88 -2.51 -2.24
C VAL A 37 4.48 -3.05 -1.98
N LEU A 38 3.48 -2.16 -2.04
CA LEU A 38 2.06 -2.46 -1.86
C LEU A 38 1.34 -2.32 -3.21
N ASP A 39 1.10 -3.42 -3.93
CA ASP A 39 0.33 -3.39 -5.18
C ASP A 39 -1.17 -3.56 -4.90
N LEU A 40 -1.96 -2.50 -5.13
CA LEU A 40 -3.40 -2.52 -4.90
C LEU A 40 -4.14 -3.58 -5.75
N ALA A 41 -3.59 -3.94 -6.91
CA ALA A 41 -4.17 -4.98 -7.76
C ALA A 41 -3.98 -6.37 -7.15
N GLU A 42 -2.88 -6.59 -6.43
CA GLU A 42 -2.58 -7.84 -5.73
C GLU A 42 -3.30 -7.91 -4.38
N ILE A 43 -3.34 -6.79 -3.65
CA ILE A 43 -4.08 -6.65 -2.39
C ILE A 43 -5.59 -6.86 -2.61
N GLY A 44 -6.09 -6.46 -3.78
CA GLY A 44 -7.49 -6.66 -4.15
C GLY A 44 -8.44 -5.80 -3.32
N LEU A 45 -8.04 -4.58 -2.96
CA LEU A 45 -8.83 -3.67 -2.14
C LEU A 45 -10.06 -3.15 -2.93
N PRO A 46 -11.30 -3.49 -2.52
CA PRO A 46 -12.49 -3.02 -3.21
C PRO A 46 -12.70 -1.51 -3.03
N PHE A 47 -13.40 -0.89 -3.97
CA PHE A 47 -13.64 0.55 -3.93
C PHE A 47 -14.86 0.88 -3.05
N LEU A 48 -14.60 1.51 -1.90
CA LEU A 48 -15.62 2.03 -0.97
C LEU A 48 -16.65 0.97 -0.55
N ASP A 49 -16.18 -0.21 -0.13
CA ASP A 49 -17.04 -1.32 0.28
C ASP A 49 -17.31 -1.40 1.79
N GLU A 50 -16.68 -0.51 2.58
CA GLU A 50 -17.00 -0.33 3.99
C GLU A 50 -18.38 0.35 4.19
N PRO A 51 -19.11 0.02 5.27
CA PRO A 51 -20.40 0.64 5.57
C PRO A 51 -20.27 2.07 6.12
N ASP A 52 -19.13 2.45 6.69
CA ASP A 52 -18.85 3.79 7.23
C ASP A 52 -17.82 4.54 6.35
N MET A 53 -17.73 5.85 6.53
CA MET A 53 -16.75 6.67 5.81
C MET A 53 -15.32 6.35 6.25
N PRO A 54 -14.35 6.15 5.33
CA PRO A 54 -12.96 5.84 5.69
C PRO A 54 -12.31 6.86 6.64
N ALA A 55 -12.70 8.13 6.55
CA ALA A 55 -12.18 9.21 7.41
C ALA A 55 -12.52 9.04 8.90
N ASN A 56 -13.56 8.26 9.23
CA ASN A 56 -13.93 7.98 10.62
C ASN A 56 -13.03 6.91 11.27
N GLY A 57 -12.31 6.12 10.47
CA GLY A 57 -11.44 5.05 10.95
C GLY A 57 -12.17 3.81 11.50
N ASN A 58 -13.49 3.72 11.35
CA ASN A 58 -14.29 2.59 11.81
C ASN A 58 -14.29 1.44 10.78
N TYR A 59 -13.16 0.74 10.65
CA TYR A 59 -13.00 -0.34 9.67
C TYR A 59 -13.62 -1.66 10.16
N ALA A 60 -14.66 -2.14 9.48
CA ALA A 60 -15.39 -3.34 9.86
C ALA A 60 -14.89 -4.59 9.12
N LEU A 61 -14.33 -4.44 7.91
CA LEU A 61 -13.98 -5.56 7.06
C LEU A 61 -12.52 -6.00 7.26
N PRO A 62 -12.24 -7.33 7.24
CA PRO A 62 -10.88 -7.83 7.46
C PRO A 62 -9.84 -7.29 6.47
N HIS A 63 -10.21 -7.11 5.19
CA HIS A 63 -9.28 -6.56 4.19
C HIS A 63 -8.94 -5.10 4.43
N THR A 64 -9.90 -4.29 4.90
CA THR A 64 -9.66 -2.89 5.25
C THR A 64 -8.82 -2.76 6.50
N GLN A 65 -9.03 -3.62 7.50
CA GLN A 65 -8.19 -3.68 8.69
C GLN A 65 -6.75 -4.07 8.34
N ALA A 66 -6.58 -5.07 7.46
CA ALA A 66 -5.27 -5.45 6.95
C ALA A 66 -4.60 -4.29 6.21
N TRP A 67 -5.31 -3.64 5.29
CA TRP A 67 -4.83 -2.46 4.58
C TRP A 67 -4.44 -1.32 5.54
N ALA A 68 -5.30 -1.01 6.50
CA ALA A 68 -5.03 0.01 7.51
C ALA A 68 -3.76 -0.33 8.32
N SER A 69 -3.57 -1.59 8.69
CA SER A 69 -2.36 -2.04 9.40
C SER A 69 -1.08 -1.83 8.57
N GLU A 70 -1.13 -2.06 7.26
CA GLU A 70 0.00 -1.79 6.36
C GLU A 70 0.34 -0.30 6.34
N ILE A 71 -0.68 0.55 6.20
CA ILE A 71 -0.49 2.01 6.14
C ILE A 71 0.00 2.57 7.48
N PHE A 72 -0.61 2.19 8.59
CA PHE A 72 -0.19 2.65 9.92
C PHE A 72 1.19 2.14 10.34
N GLY A 73 1.66 1.03 9.76
CA GLY A 73 3.02 0.53 9.97
C GLY A 73 4.10 1.26 9.17
N SER A 74 3.72 2.19 8.29
CA SER A 74 4.65 2.92 7.41
C SER A 74 5.06 4.25 8.02
N ASP A 75 6.37 4.54 8.00
CA ASP A 75 6.91 5.85 8.40
C ASP A 75 6.94 6.84 7.23
N ALA A 76 7.00 6.32 6.00
CA ALA A 76 7.03 7.05 4.74
C ALA A 76 6.30 6.31 3.61
#